data_AF-A0A0F8W5Q0-F1
#
_entry.id   AF-A0A0F8W5Q0-F1
#
_cell.length_a   1.000
_cell.length_b   1.000
_cell.length_c   1.000
_cell.angle_alpha   90.00
_cell.angle_beta   90.00
_cell.angle_gamma   90.00
#
_symmetry.space_group_name_H-M   'P 1'
#
loop_
_entity.id
_entity.type
_entity.pdbx_description
1 polymer ?
#
loop_
_entity_poly.entity_id
_entity_poly.type
_entity_poly.pdbx_seq_one_letter_code
_entity_poly.pdbx_strand_id
1 'polypeptide(L)'
;MESSSGTPSLLSLVEDIKQAAVEETSTGPSLQSHFRLLNLIDQLRLAVETPTETVLRLIYQPPQNAALRLVMDLGIFQILVDHPMRGLSASELSASTNAERALIVRLMRVMTALGLCSSPEPEVYQPTSKTAILTQPIGRDGIRCIYDLTMPTLAKLPEYFREHNYATPQEYAQSPMCWAVGQSQFEWLAEHRHQQVLFNSYMSSRRQGKPNWFDVYPVERLGEPSATQEDEVLVVDVGGNQGHDLIRFRERYPDLKGRLVLQDLPAVVAGCCSSEIIEPMAYSFLDPQPIKGKGITTPCTVWG
;
A
#
# COMPACT_ATOMS: atom_id res chain seq x y z
N MET A 1 -7.04 42.08 10.60
CA MET A 1 -5.68 41.51 10.55
C MET A 1 -5.77 40.28 9.68
N GLU A 2 -5.73 40.48 8.37
CA GLU A 2 -5.65 39.40 7.38
C GLU A 2 -4.17 39.03 7.26
N SER A 3 -3.82 37.82 7.67
CA SER A 3 -2.49 37.27 7.43
C SER A 3 -2.35 36.97 5.94
N SER A 4 -1.64 37.83 5.21
CA SER A 4 -1.18 37.53 3.86
C SER A 4 -0.10 36.44 3.92
N SER A 5 -0.51 35.17 3.98
CA SER A 5 0.35 34.09 3.53
C SER A 5 0.39 34.17 2.01
N GLY A 6 1.29 35.00 1.48
CA GLY A 6 1.42 35.21 0.04
C GLY A 6 1.74 33.89 -0.65
N THR A 7 0.90 33.49 -1.60
CA THR A 7 1.18 32.36 -2.48
C THR A 7 2.56 32.59 -3.12
N PRO A 8 3.51 31.65 -2.99
CA PRO A 8 4.81 31.79 -3.62
C PRO A 8 4.63 31.98 -5.13
N SER A 9 5.41 32.88 -5.72
CA SER A 9 5.33 33.14 -7.16
C SER A 9 5.70 31.87 -7.95
N LEU A 10 5.12 31.69 -9.14
CA LEU A 10 5.46 30.54 -10.01
C LEU A 10 6.97 30.47 -10.30
N LEU A 11 7.62 31.62 -10.50
CA LEU A 11 9.05 31.70 -10.77
C LEU A 11 9.89 31.24 -9.57
N SER A 12 9.50 31.61 -8.34
CA SER A 12 10.19 31.12 -7.14
C SER A 12 10.07 29.61 -6.99
N LEU A 13 8.90 29.02 -7.28
CA LEU A 13 8.73 27.56 -7.22
C LEU A 13 9.62 26.84 -8.24
N VAL A 14 9.77 27.39 -9.45
CA VAL A 14 10.65 26.81 -10.48
C VAL A 14 12.12 26.85 -10.05
N GLU A 15 12.59 27.96 -9.48
CA GLU A 15 13.97 28.03 -8.97
C GLU A 15 14.20 27.09 -7.78
N ASP A 16 13.22 26.96 -6.87
CA ASP A 16 13.29 26.02 -5.76
C ASP A 16 13.32 24.56 -6.24
N ILE A 17 12.52 24.22 -7.25
CA ILE A 17 12.53 22.88 -7.88
C ILE A 17 13.89 22.61 -8.50
N LYS A 18 14.47 23.58 -9.22
CA LYS A 18 15.79 23.44 -9.83
C LYS A 18 16.86 23.18 -8.77
N GLN A 19 16.83 23.92 -7.66
CA GLN A 19 17.77 23.70 -6.56
C GLN A 19 17.59 22.32 -5.92
N ALA A 20 16.34 21.91 -5.65
CA ALA A 20 16.04 20.59 -5.11
C ALA A 20 16.43 19.45 -6.06
N ALA A 21 16.31 19.64 -7.38
CA ALA A 21 16.75 18.67 -8.37
C ALA A 21 18.28 18.50 -8.41
N VAL A 22 19.04 19.58 -8.20
CA VAL A 22 20.51 19.51 -8.04
C VAL A 22 20.88 18.72 -6.78
N GLU A 23 20.20 18.96 -5.66
CA GLU A 23 20.41 18.20 -4.42
C GLU A 23 20.11 16.70 -4.63
N GLU A 24 19.01 16.37 -5.32
CA GLU A 24 18.60 14.98 -5.59
C GLU A 24 19.57 14.23 -6.52
N THR A 25 20.24 14.94 -7.43
CA THR A 25 21.22 14.36 -8.37
C THR A 25 22.66 14.36 -7.84
N SER A 26 22.89 14.98 -6.68
CA SER A 26 24.18 14.97 -5.99
C SER A 26 24.46 13.59 -5.36
N THR A 27 25.73 13.28 -5.06
CA THR A 27 26.13 11.99 -4.49
C THR A 27 25.54 11.78 -3.09
N GLY A 28 24.44 11.03 -3.03
CA GLY A 28 23.76 10.62 -1.78
C GLY A 28 22.40 11.28 -1.58
N PRO A 29 21.40 11.07 -2.47
CA PRO A 29 20.05 11.57 -2.24
C PRO A 29 19.49 11.00 -0.94
N SER A 30 18.93 11.87 -0.10
CA SER A 30 18.27 11.47 1.13
C SER A 30 16.78 11.29 0.88
N LEU A 31 16.09 10.49 1.71
CA LEU A 31 14.62 10.44 1.66
C LEU A 31 14.01 11.84 1.81
N GLN A 32 14.66 12.71 2.59
CA GLN A 32 14.21 14.08 2.80
C GLN A 32 14.33 14.95 1.54
N SER A 33 15.44 14.88 0.80
CA SER A 33 15.60 15.61 -0.47
C SER A 33 14.59 15.15 -1.51
N HIS A 34 14.38 13.83 -1.58
CA HIS A 34 13.39 13.23 -2.48
C HIS A 34 11.98 13.75 -2.22
N PHE A 35 11.51 13.67 -0.98
CA PHE A 35 10.17 14.16 -0.62
C PHE A 35 10.03 15.68 -0.75
N ARG A 36 11.11 16.44 -0.52
CA ARG A 36 11.12 17.89 -0.76
C ARG A 36 10.89 18.20 -2.25
N LEU A 37 11.61 17.52 -3.14
CA LEU A 37 11.46 17.73 -4.59
C LEU A 37 10.05 17.38 -5.07
N LEU A 38 9.51 16.24 -4.64
CA LEU A 38 8.13 15.84 -4.97
C LEU A 38 7.11 16.88 -4.51
N ASN A 39 7.21 17.35 -3.27
CA ASN A 39 6.31 18.37 -2.73
C ASN A 39 6.37 19.69 -3.53
N LEU A 40 7.56 20.13 -3.93
CA LEU A 40 7.70 21.33 -4.75
C LEU A 40 7.07 21.16 -6.15
N ILE A 41 7.21 19.98 -6.77
CA ILE A 41 6.56 19.65 -8.04
C ILE A 41 5.03 19.69 -7.90
N ASP A 42 4.49 19.12 -6.82
CA ASP A 42 3.06 19.14 -6.54
C ASP A 42 2.55 20.57 -6.29
N GLN A 43 3.30 21.40 -5.58
CA GLN A 43 2.97 22.81 -5.38
C GLN A 43 2.95 23.59 -6.70
N LEU A 44 3.93 23.39 -7.57
CA LEU A 44 3.94 24.02 -8.90
C LEU A 44 2.73 23.59 -9.72
N ARG A 45 2.41 22.29 -9.73
CA ARG A 45 1.23 21.78 -10.41
C ARG A 45 -0.06 22.44 -9.90
N LEU A 46 -0.26 22.48 -8.58
CA LEU A 46 -1.44 23.11 -7.97
C LEU A 46 -1.52 24.62 -8.24
N ALA A 47 -0.37 25.30 -8.38
CA ALA A 47 -0.32 26.71 -8.72
C ALA A 47 -0.63 27.01 -10.19
N VAL A 48 -0.42 26.05 -11.10
CA VAL A 48 -0.64 26.19 -12.55
C VAL A 48 -2.00 25.65 -12.99
N GLU A 49 -2.51 24.59 -12.35
CA GLU A 49 -3.83 24.02 -12.69
C GLU A 49 -4.93 25.09 -12.56
N THR A 50 -5.69 25.28 -13.64
CA THR A 50 -6.90 26.11 -13.58
C THR A 50 -7.95 25.45 -12.68
N PRO A 51 -8.94 26.22 -12.18
CA PRO A 51 -10.05 25.65 -11.42
C PRO A 51 -10.78 24.53 -12.17
N THR A 52 -10.96 24.67 -13.49
CA THR A 52 -11.60 23.64 -14.33
C THR A 52 -10.75 22.39 -14.44
N GLU A 53 -9.43 22.52 -14.67
CA GLU A 53 -8.52 21.37 -14.72
C GLU A 53 -8.48 20.62 -13.39
N THR A 54 -8.49 21.35 -12.27
CA THR A 54 -8.61 20.76 -10.93
C THR A 54 -9.88 19.91 -10.80
N VAL A 55 -11.04 20.44 -11.21
CA VAL A 55 -12.31 19.71 -11.15
C VAL A 55 -12.29 18.47 -12.05
N LEU A 56 -11.82 18.60 -13.30
CA LEU A 56 -11.73 17.48 -14.23
C LEU A 56 -10.82 16.38 -13.70
N ARG A 57 -9.68 16.74 -13.11
CA ARG A 57 -8.78 15.79 -12.47
C ARG A 57 -9.49 14.96 -11.40
N LEU A 58 -10.31 15.59 -10.55
CA LEU A 58 -11.05 14.90 -9.50
C LEU A 58 -12.18 14.03 -10.05
N ILE A 59 -12.95 14.53 -11.03
CA ILE A 59 -14.05 13.79 -11.67
C ILE A 59 -13.54 12.51 -12.35
N TYR A 60 -12.33 12.53 -12.93
CA TYR A 60 -11.79 11.39 -13.67
C TYR A 60 -11.02 10.38 -12.80
N GLN A 61 -10.80 10.63 -11.50
CA GLN A 61 -10.13 9.66 -10.63
C GLN A 61 -10.88 8.30 -10.54
N PRO A 62 -12.21 8.25 -10.30
CA PRO A 62 -12.92 6.97 -10.27
C PRO A 62 -12.81 6.13 -11.56
N PRO A 63 -13.07 6.67 -12.77
CA PRO A 63 -12.91 5.88 -13.99
C PRO A 63 -11.45 5.51 -14.29
N GLN A 64 -10.46 6.32 -13.87
CA GLN A 64 -9.04 5.95 -13.96
C GLN A 64 -8.72 4.73 -13.10
N ASN A 65 -9.22 4.68 -11.86
CA ASN A 65 -9.03 3.53 -10.98
C ASN A 65 -9.72 2.26 -11.52
N ALA A 66 -10.93 2.40 -12.07
CA ALA A 66 -11.63 1.29 -12.70
C ALA A 66 -10.88 0.76 -13.93
N ALA A 67 -10.36 1.65 -14.78
CA ALA A 67 -9.55 1.26 -15.94
C ALA A 67 -8.26 0.55 -15.51
N LEU A 68 -7.57 1.06 -14.49
CA LEU A 68 -6.38 0.43 -13.92
C LEU A 68 -6.71 -0.99 -13.43
N ARG A 69 -7.77 -1.15 -12.62
CA ARG A 69 -8.22 -2.46 -12.12
C ARG A 69 -8.50 -3.44 -13.25
N LEU A 70 -9.10 -2.99 -14.36
CA LEU A 70 -9.38 -3.83 -15.53
C LEU A 70 -8.10 -4.23 -16.27
N VAL A 71 -7.13 -3.32 -16.42
CA VAL A 71 -5.81 -3.63 -16.98
C VAL A 71 -5.07 -4.65 -16.13
N MET A 72 -5.24 -4.61 -14.80
CA MET A 72 -4.71 -5.64 -13.89
C MET A 72 -5.36 -7.00 -14.14
N ASP A 73 -6.67 -7.10 -14.38
CA ASP A 73 -7.34 -8.37 -14.70
C ASP A 73 -6.83 -8.97 -16.00
N LEU A 74 -6.64 -8.13 -17.02
CA LEU A 74 -6.11 -8.54 -18.32
C LEU A 74 -4.63 -8.95 -18.28
N GLY A 75 -3.94 -8.74 -17.16
CA GLY A 75 -2.52 -9.09 -17.01
C GLY A 75 -1.57 -8.28 -17.89
N ILE A 76 -2.02 -7.16 -18.45
CA ILE A 76 -1.29 -6.42 -19.49
C ILE A 76 0.07 -5.93 -19.00
N PHE A 77 0.20 -5.47 -17.75
CA PHE A 77 1.49 -5.00 -17.26
C PHE A 77 2.55 -6.11 -17.22
N GLN A 78 2.17 -7.35 -16.87
CA GLN A 78 3.09 -8.48 -16.94
C GLN A 78 3.50 -8.76 -18.38
N ILE A 79 2.52 -8.79 -19.30
CA ILE A 79 2.75 -9.01 -20.73
C ILE A 79 3.72 -7.96 -21.30
N LEU A 80 3.60 -6.70 -20.89
CA LEU A 80 4.51 -5.62 -21.31
C LEU A 80 5.92 -5.79 -20.72
N VAL A 81 6.04 -6.15 -19.44
CA VAL A 81 7.34 -6.39 -18.78
C VAL A 81 8.07 -7.55 -19.44
N ASP A 82 7.36 -8.56 -19.93
CA ASP A 82 7.95 -9.69 -20.65
C ASP A 82 8.45 -9.30 -22.06
N HIS A 83 8.08 -8.12 -22.57
CA HIS A 83 8.45 -7.60 -23.90
C HIS A 83 9.05 -6.17 -23.85
N PRO A 84 10.12 -5.93 -23.08
CA PRO A 84 10.51 -4.57 -22.69
C PRO A 84 11.10 -3.73 -23.83
N MET A 85 11.78 -4.35 -24.79
CA MET A 85 12.57 -3.61 -25.80
C MET A 85 11.73 -3.07 -26.96
N ARG A 86 10.79 -3.87 -27.48
CA ARG A 86 10.00 -3.48 -28.66
C ARG A 86 8.64 -2.89 -28.29
N GLY A 87 8.17 -3.13 -27.05
CA GLY A 87 6.79 -2.88 -26.67
C GLY A 87 5.82 -3.82 -27.37
N LEU A 88 4.51 -3.57 -27.24
CA LEU A 88 3.46 -4.32 -27.91
C LEU A 88 2.41 -3.39 -28.47
N SER A 89 1.95 -3.70 -29.68
CA SER A 89 0.81 -3.03 -30.29
C SER A 89 -0.51 -3.39 -29.59
N ALA A 90 -1.53 -2.56 -29.76
CA ALA A 90 -2.88 -2.86 -29.29
C ALA A 90 -3.43 -4.16 -29.89
N SER A 91 -3.07 -4.50 -31.14
CA SER A 91 -3.45 -5.77 -31.78
C SER A 91 -2.79 -6.98 -31.12
N GLU A 92 -1.50 -6.87 -30.76
CA GLU A 92 -0.79 -7.95 -30.06
C GLU A 92 -1.31 -8.14 -28.63
N LEU A 93 -1.56 -7.04 -27.90
CA LEU A 93 -2.19 -7.10 -26.58
C LEU A 93 -3.60 -7.69 -26.65
N SER A 94 -4.38 -7.33 -27.67
CA SER A 94 -5.70 -7.92 -27.93
C SER A 94 -5.60 -9.43 -28.16
N ALA A 95 -4.65 -9.89 -28.99
CA ALA A 95 -4.41 -11.31 -29.21
C ALA A 95 -3.98 -12.06 -27.94
N SER A 96 -3.11 -11.45 -27.10
CA SER A 96 -2.63 -12.07 -25.86
C SER A 96 -3.67 -12.13 -24.74
N THR A 97 -4.64 -11.22 -24.74
CA THR A 97 -5.63 -11.10 -23.65
C THR A 97 -7.03 -11.57 -24.03
N ASN A 98 -7.28 -11.83 -25.32
CA ASN A 98 -8.59 -12.06 -25.92
C ASN A 98 -9.59 -10.89 -25.75
N ALA A 99 -9.14 -9.73 -25.28
CA ALA A 99 -9.97 -8.52 -25.20
C ALA A 99 -10.02 -7.83 -26.58
N GLU A 100 -11.14 -7.17 -26.88
CA GLU A 100 -11.27 -6.40 -28.12
C GLU A 100 -10.19 -5.32 -28.23
N ARG A 101 -9.57 -5.19 -29.41
CA ARG A 101 -8.54 -4.15 -29.67
C ARG A 101 -9.02 -2.75 -29.30
N ALA A 102 -10.27 -2.40 -29.61
CA ALA A 102 -10.83 -1.08 -29.30
C ALA A 102 -10.86 -0.81 -27.78
N LEU A 103 -11.14 -1.83 -26.97
CA LEU A 103 -11.08 -1.74 -25.51
C LEU A 103 -9.64 -1.56 -25.03
N ILE A 104 -8.70 -2.36 -25.56
CA ILE A 104 -7.27 -2.23 -25.25
C ILE A 104 -6.76 -0.81 -25.51
N VAL A 105 -7.06 -0.26 -26.69
CA VAL A 105 -6.66 1.12 -27.04
C VAL A 105 -7.20 2.13 -26.02
N ARG A 106 -8.46 2.00 -25.60
CA ARG A 106 -9.08 2.90 -24.61
C ARG A 106 -8.42 2.80 -23.25
N LEU A 107 -8.19 1.59 -22.75
CA LEU A 107 -7.55 1.36 -21.45
C LEU A 107 -6.10 1.85 -21.44
N MET A 108 -5.34 1.51 -22.48
CA MET A 108 -3.93 1.86 -22.55
C MET A 108 -3.70 3.36 -22.76
N ARG A 109 -4.62 4.09 -23.41
CA ARG A 109 -4.59 5.57 -23.41
C ARG A 109 -4.62 6.13 -21.99
N VAL A 110 -5.45 5.56 -21.11
CA VAL A 110 -5.50 5.97 -19.70
C VAL A 110 -4.20 5.61 -18.99
N MET A 111 -3.67 4.40 -19.18
CA MET A 111 -2.42 3.96 -18.52
C MET A 111 -1.22 4.81 -18.95
N THR A 112 -1.13 5.17 -20.23
CA THR A 112 -0.11 6.09 -20.74
C THR A 112 -0.28 7.50 -20.17
N ALA A 113 -1.51 8.02 -20.09
CA ALA A 113 -1.77 9.34 -19.50
C ALA A 113 -1.43 9.40 -17.99
N LEU A 114 -1.60 8.28 -17.29
CA LEU A 114 -1.17 8.12 -15.88
C LEU A 114 0.33 7.87 -15.73
N GLY A 115 1.06 7.72 -16.85
CA GLY A 115 2.50 7.42 -16.86
C GLY A 115 2.84 6.01 -16.37
N LEU A 116 1.87 5.09 -16.35
CA LEU A 116 2.06 3.70 -15.90
C LEU A 116 2.69 2.82 -16.99
N CYS A 117 2.69 3.28 -18.24
CA CYS A 117 3.44 2.76 -19.39
C CYS A 117 3.71 3.93 -20.35
N SER A 118 4.59 3.75 -21.33
CA SER A 118 4.82 4.75 -22.40
C SER A 118 4.15 4.29 -23.70
N SER A 119 3.93 5.23 -24.62
CA SER A 119 3.46 4.94 -25.98
C SER A 119 4.34 5.69 -26.98
N PRO A 120 5.46 5.10 -27.43
CA PRO A 120 6.39 5.79 -28.34
C PRO A 120 5.83 5.97 -29.74
N GLU A 121 4.93 5.08 -30.17
CA GLU A 121 4.24 5.12 -31.45
C GLU A 121 2.73 4.93 -31.23
N PRO A 122 1.87 5.40 -32.16
CA PRO A 122 0.44 5.21 -32.06
C PRO A 122 0.05 3.75 -31.81
N GLU A 123 -0.63 3.51 -30.69
CA GLU A 123 -1.10 2.18 -30.27
C GLU A 123 0.00 1.14 -30.01
N VAL A 124 1.26 1.57 -29.83
CA VAL A 124 2.36 0.74 -29.34
C VAL A 124 2.67 1.15 -27.91
N TYR A 125 2.78 0.19 -27.01
CA TYR A 125 2.97 0.42 -25.59
C TYR A 125 4.23 -0.25 -25.06
N GLN A 126 5.00 0.46 -24.24
CA GLN A 126 6.24 -0.04 -23.64
C GLN A 126 6.19 0.06 -22.12
N PRO A 127 6.80 -0.90 -21.40
CA PRO A 127 6.90 -0.81 -19.95
C PRO A 127 7.85 0.33 -19.53
N THR A 128 7.56 0.94 -18.40
CA THR A 128 8.43 1.85 -17.66
C THR A 128 8.83 1.22 -16.33
N SER A 129 9.68 1.89 -15.55
CA SER A 129 9.97 1.47 -14.16
C SER A 129 8.70 1.35 -13.32
N LYS A 130 7.68 2.18 -13.56
CA LYS A 130 6.37 2.10 -12.88
C LYS A 130 5.61 0.84 -13.30
N THR A 131 5.66 0.46 -14.58
CA THR A 131 5.06 -0.81 -15.05
C THR A 131 5.62 -2.00 -14.28
N ALA A 132 6.93 -2.05 -14.07
CA ALA A 132 7.58 -3.12 -13.33
C ALA A 132 7.11 -3.20 -11.87
N ILE A 133 6.89 -2.06 -11.20
CA ILE A 133 6.34 -2.05 -9.83
C ILE A 133 4.90 -2.58 -9.80
N LEU A 134 4.12 -2.38 -10.87
CA LEU A 134 2.75 -2.88 -10.95
C LEU A 134 2.66 -4.41 -11.05
N THR A 135 3.75 -5.11 -11.41
CA THR A 135 3.80 -6.59 -11.41
C THR A 135 4.30 -7.17 -10.08
N GLN A 136 4.91 -6.35 -9.22
CA GLN A 136 5.31 -6.72 -7.87
C GLN A 136 4.10 -6.79 -6.92
N PRO A 137 4.18 -7.52 -5.79
CA PRO A 137 3.02 -7.73 -4.89
C PRO A 137 2.29 -6.44 -4.49
N ILE A 138 3.03 -5.35 -4.25
CA ILE A 138 2.46 -4.04 -3.89
C ILE A 138 1.47 -3.51 -4.92
N GLY A 139 1.77 -3.68 -6.21
CA GLY A 139 0.88 -3.29 -7.31
C GLY A 139 -0.08 -4.41 -7.67
N ARG A 140 0.46 -5.59 -7.98
CA ARG A 140 -0.27 -6.78 -8.46
C ARG A 140 -1.41 -7.18 -7.54
N ASP A 141 -1.12 -7.31 -6.26
CA ASP A 141 -2.06 -7.81 -5.27
C ASP A 141 -2.76 -6.64 -4.57
N GLY A 142 -2.02 -5.56 -4.28
CA GLY A 142 -2.54 -4.38 -3.60
C GLY A 142 -3.63 -3.64 -4.36
N ILE A 143 -3.45 -3.37 -5.66
CA ILE A 143 -4.47 -2.65 -6.45
C ILE A 143 -5.77 -3.46 -6.51
N ARG A 144 -5.67 -4.77 -6.76
CA ARG A 144 -6.83 -5.67 -6.82
C ARG A 144 -7.55 -5.73 -5.48
N CYS A 145 -6.81 -6.00 -4.41
CA CYS A 145 -7.35 -6.15 -3.07
C CYS A 145 -8.02 -4.86 -2.59
N ILE A 146 -7.32 -3.73 -2.63
CA ILE A 146 -7.86 -2.46 -2.09
C ILE A 146 -9.04 -1.99 -2.92
N TYR A 147 -8.99 -2.11 -4.25
CA TYR A 147 -10.12 -1.74 -5.09
C TYR A 147 -11.35 -2.59 -4.74
N ASP A 148 -11.23 -3.92 -4.78
CA ASP A 148 -12.37 -4.83 -4.61
C ASP A 148 -12.93 -4.76 -3.17
N LEU A 149 -12.07 -4.55 -2.18
CA LEU A 149 -12.46 -4.44 -0.77
C LEU A 149 -13.16 -3.11 -0.45
N THR A 150 -12.65 -1.98 -0.95
CA THR A 150 -13.07 -0.65 -0.48
C THR A 150 -14.09 0.04 -1.37
N MET A 151 -14.04 -0.18 -2.69
CA MET A 151 -14.88 0.55 -3.64
C MET A 151 -16.38 0.41 -3.42
N PRO A 152 -16.94 -0.78 -3.07
CA PRO A 152 -18.36 -0.91 -2.77
C PRO A 152 -18.83 0.00 -1.63
N THR A 153 -17.99 0.17 -0.60
CA THR A 153 -18.25 1.05 0.54
C THR A 153 -18.05 2.52 0.18
N LEU A 154 -16.94 2.85 -0.49
CA LEU A 154 -16.61 4.23 -0.87
C LEU A 154 -17.67 4.85 -1.78
N ALA A 155 -18.24 4.07 -2.70
CA ALA A 155 -19.29 4.53 -3.60
C ALA A 155 -20.57 4.99 -2.87
N LYS A 156 -20.85 4.43 -1.69
CA LYS A 156 -22.03 4.78 -0.87
C LYS A 156 -21.71 5.69 0.31
N LEU A 157 -20.44 6.04 0.53
CA LEU A 157 -20.03 6.83 1.68
C LEU A 157 -20.75 8.19 1.81
N PRO A 158 -21.02 8.94 0.72
CA PRO A 158 -21.80 10.17 0.81
C PRO A 158 -23.27 9.96 1.24
N GLU A 159 -23.86 8.82 0.86
CA GLU A 159 -25.22 8.44 1.25
C GLU A 159 -25.26 8.06 2.73
N TYR A 160 -24.33 7.20 3.16
CA TYR A 160 -24.14 6.82 4.56
C TYR A 160 -24.08 8.06 5.45
N PHE A 161 -23.18 9.01 5.17
CA PHE A 161 -23.05 10.19 6.03
C PHE A 161 -24.27 11.11 5.97
N ARG A 162 -25.00 11.18 4.85
CA ARG A 162 -26.23 11.97 4.79
C ARG A 162 -27.31 11.39 5.71
N GLU A 163 -27.48 10.07 5.71
CA GLU A 163 -28.45 9.39 6.58
C GLU A 163 -28.09 9.49 8.06
N HIS A 164 -26.79 9.50 8.37
CA HIS A 164 -26.28 9.56 9.73
C HIS A 164 -25.98 11.00 10.20
N ASN A 165 -26.55 12.02 9.53
CA ASN A 165 -26.37 13.44 9.86
C ASN A 165 -24.90 13.87 10.01
N TYR A 166 -24.03 13.29 9.17
CA TYR A 166 -22.59 13.51 9.15
C TYR A 166 -21.90 13.19 10.49
N ALA A 167 -22.48 12.31 11.31
CA ALA A 167 -21.90 11.85 12.56
C ALA A 167 -20.88 10.74 12.34
N THR A 168 -19.83 10.74 13.18
CA THR A 168 -18.86 9.64 13.23
C THR A 168 -19.48 8.44 13.94
N PRO A 169 -19.41 7.22 13.36
CA PRO A 169 -19.89 6.01 14.03
C PRO A 169 -19.10 5.77 15.33
N GLN A 170 -19.81 5.47 16.41
CA GLN A 170 -19.21 5.16 17.72
C GLN A 170 -18.96 3.66 17.90
N GLU A 171 -19.68 2.83 17.14
CA GLU A 171 -19.59 1.38 17.22
C GLU A 171 -19.11 0.82 15.88
N TYR A 172 -18.28 -0.22 15.93
CA TYR A 172 -17.77 -0.88 14.72
C TYR A 172 -18.87 -1.50 13.87
N ALA A 173 -19.93 -2.02 14.50
CA ALA A 173 -21.10 -2.57 13.82
C ALA A 173 -21.86 -1.52 12.99
N GLN A 174 -21.69 -0.23 13.32
CA GLN A 174 -22.27 0.90 12.60
C GLN A 174 -21.27 1.51 11.60
N SER A 175 -20.15 0.85 11.32
CA SER A 175 -19.17 1.37 10.35
C SER A 175 -19.78 1.50 8.94
N PRO A 176 -19.24 2.39 8.09
CA PRO A 176 -19.73 2.55 6.72
C PRO A 176 -19.69 1.25 5.91
N MET A 177 -18.73 0.36 6.17
CA MET A 177 -18.64 -0.93 5.48
C MET A 177 -19.77 -1.87 5.92
N CYS A 178 -19.98 -2.02 7.23
CA CYS A 178 -21.11 -2.81 7.75
C CYS A 178 -22.45 -2.33 7.19
N TRP A 179 -22.65 -1.02 7.09
CA TRP A 179 -23.85 -0.45 6.50
C TRP A 179 -23.94 -0.66 4.97
N ALA A 180 -22.85 -0.44 4.23
CA ALA A 180 -22.85 -0.45 2.77
C ALA A 180 -22.91 -1.86 2.16
N VAL A 181 -22.24 -2.83 2.80
CA VAL A 181 -22.08 -4.20 2.31
C VAL A 181 -22.55 -5.28 3.30
N GLY A 182 -23.09 -4.91 4.47
CA GLY A 182 -23.70 -5.84 5.43
C GLY A 182 -22.71 -6.57 6.35
N GLN A 183 -21.40 -6.35 6.18
CA GLN A 183 -20.34 -7.06 6.88
C GLN A 183 -19.20 -6.12 7.24
N SER A 184 -18.44 -6.48 8.27
CA SER A 184 -17.15 -5.88 8.55
C SER A 184 -16.08 -6.31 7.55
N GLN A 185 -14.95 -5.61 7.53
CA GLN A 185 -13.81 -5.96 6.68
C GLN A 185 -13.31 -7.38 6.93
N PHE A 186 -13.21 -7.79 8.21
CA PHE A 186 -12.68 -9.10 8.56
C PHE A 186 -13.64 -10.24 8.21
N GLU A 187 -14.95 -10.04 8.41
CA GLU A 187 -15.97 -11.00 7.98
C GLU A 187 -15.96 -11.18 6.46
N TRP A 188 -15.92 -10.07 5.72
CA TRP A 188 -15.87 -10.12 4.26
C TRP A 188 -14.62 -10.85 3.75
N LEU A 189 -13.44 -10.55 4.30
CA LEU A 189 -12.20 -11.23 3.90
C LEU A 189 -12.21 -12.73 4.26
N ALA A 190 -12.78 -13.10 5.42
CA ALA A 190 -12.91 -14.50 5.84
C ALA A 190 -13.79 -15.32 4.88
N GLU A 191 -14.82 -14.70 4.30
CA GLU A 191 -15.69 -15.34 3.29
C GLU A 191 -15.06 -15.36 1.89
N HIS A 192 -14.13 -14.46 1.59
CA HIS A 192 -13.52 -14.30 0.27
C HIS A 192 -12.04 -14.72 0.28
N ARG A 193 -11.77 -16.04 0.34
CA ARG A 193 -10.41 -16.60 0.45
C ARG A 193 -9.40 -16.04 -0.55
N HIS A 194 -9.79 -15.84 -1.81
CA HIS A 194 -8.89 -15.26 -2.81
C HIS A 194 -8.49 -13.81 -2.44
N GLN A 195 -9.42 -13.01 -1.95
CA GLN A 195 -9.16 -11.64 -1.51
C GLN A 195 -8.32 -11.60 -0.23
N GLN A 196 -8.53 -12.54 0.70
CA GLN A 196 -7.66 -12.71 1.87
C GLN A 196 -6.20 -12.97 1.47
N VAL A 197 -5.95 -13.81 0.45
CA VAL A 197 -4.59 -14.05 -0.05
C VAL A 197 -3.96 -12.78 -0.62
N LEU A 198 -4.71 -12.03 -1.43
CA LEU A 198 -4.23 -10.75 -1.96
C LEU A 198 -3.98 -9.73 -0.84
N PHE A 199 -4.86 -9.68 0.15
CA PHE A 199 -4.73 -8.81 1.32
C PHE A 199 -3.44 -9.12 2.10
N ASN A 200 -3.19 -10.40 2.43
CA ASN A 200 -1.97 -10.80 3.12
C ASN A 200 -0.70 -10.43 2.33
N SER A 201 -0.71 -10.65 1.01
CA SER A 201 0.40 -10.29 0.10
C SER A 201 0.63 -8.78 -0.02
N TYR A 202 -0.45 -7.99 -0.03
CA TYR A 202 -0.37 -6.54 0.02
C TYR A 202 0.19 -6.04 1.37
N MET A 203 -0.32 -6.58 2.47
CA MET A 203 0.09 -6.18 3.82
C MET A 203 1.57 -6.47 4.09
N SER A 204 2.13 -7.51 3.50
CA SER A 204 3.57 -7.82 3.57
C SER A 204 4.44 -6.88 2.73
N SER A 205 3.93 -6.43 1.59
CA SER A 205 4.68 -5.62 0.61
C SER A 205 4.58 -4.10 0.84
N ARG A 206 3.51 -3.60 1.49
CA ARG A 206 3.30 -2.15 1.72
C ARG A 206 4.40 -1.43 2.52
N ARG A 207 5.21 -2.17 3.27
CA ARG A 207 6.36 -1.65 4.05
C ARG A 207 7.70 -1.80 3.33
N GLN A 208 7.74 -2.35 2.11
CA GLN A 208 8.99 -2.51 1.38
C GLN A 208 9.68 -1.15 1.17
N GLY A 209 10.98 -1.07 1.50
CA GLY A 209 11.76 0.17 1.42
C GLY A 209 11.57 1.15 2.58
N LYS A 210 10.73 0.84 3.58
CA LYS A 210 10.61 1.62 4.82
C LYS A 210 11.44 0.99 5.95
N PRO A 211 11.95 1.79 6.91
CA PRO A 211 12.57 1.26 8.11
C PRO A 211 11.61 0.34 8.88
N ASN A 212 12.14 -0.76 9.41
CA ASN A 212 11.43 -1.61 10.35
C ASN A 212 11.45 -0.97 11.74
N TRP A 213 10.59 -1.43 12.65
CA TRP A 213 10.55 -0.89 14.01
C TRP A 213 11.89 -1.05 14.74
N PHE A 214 12.59 -2.15 14.49
CA PHE A 214 13.89 -2.46 15.08
C PHE A 214 15.08 -1.71 14.45
N ASP A 215 14.87 -0.99 13.35
CA ASP A 215 15.88 -0.07 12.80
C ASP A 215 15.86 1.28 13.55
N VAL A 216 14.77 1.57 14.27
CA VAL A 216 14.55 2.82 15.01
C VAL A 216 14.61 2.57 16.52
N TYR A 217 14.08 1.44 16.98
CA TYR A 217 14.12 1.05 18.37
C TYR A 217 15.52 0.53 18.75
N PRO A 218 16.11 0.97 19.88
CA PRO A 218 17.40 0.47 20.37
C PRO A 218 17.26 -0.97 20.91
N VAL A 219 17.34 -1.94 20.01
CA VAL A 219 17.14 -3.38 20.27
C VAL A 219 18.10 -3.94 21.31
N GLU A 220 19.26 -3.33 21.51
CA GLU A 220 20.25 -3.74 22.52
C GLU A 220 19.66 -3.74 23.94
N ARG A 221 18.63 -2.90 24.19
CA ARG A 221 17.89 -2.87 25.45
C ARG A 221 17.13 -4.16 25.74
N LEU A 222 16.87 -4.99 24.71
CA LEU A 222 16.25 -6.30 24.86
C LEU A 222 17.23 -7.37 25.37
N GLY A 223 18.54 -7.15 25.21
CA GLY A 223 19.58 -8.14 25.50
C GLY A 223 20.35 -7.94 26.82
N GLU A 224 19.90 -7.06 27.72
CA GLU A 224 20.60 -6.88 28.99
C GLU A 224 20.57 -8.17 29.85
N PRO A 225 21.63 -8.50 30.63
CA PRO A 225 21.87 -9.83 31.21
C PRO A 225 20.84 -10.34 32.24
N SER A 226 19.79 -9.56 32.52
CA SER A 226 18.71 -9.93 33.43
C SER A 226 17.40 -10.33 32.72
N ALA A 227 17.37 -10.37 31.38
CA ALA A 227 16.11 -10.24 30.64
C ALA A 227 15.63 -11.43 29.78
N THR A 228 16.41 -12.46 29.48
CA THR A 228 15.88 -13.60 28.71
C THR A 228 16.67 -14.90 28.93
N GLN A 229 16.06 -15.86 29.63
CA GLN A 229 16.39 -17.28 29.43
C GLN A 229 15.79 -17.77 28.10
N GLU A 230 16.24 -18.92 27.57
CA GLU A 230 15.75 -19.45 26.27
C GLU A 230 14.21 -19.64 26.22
N ASP A 231 13.56 -19.84 27.37
CA ASP A 231 12.11 -20.03 27.48
C ASP A 231 11.28 -18.73 27.61
N GLU A 232 11.91 -17.57 27.85
CA GLU A 232 11.16 -16.30 28.02
C GLU A 232 10.74 -15.69 26.67
N VAL A 233 9.57 -15.05 26.65
CA VAL A 233 9.06 -14.37 25.44
C VAL A 233 9.77 -13.05 25.26
N LEU A 234 10.47 -12.90 24.13
CA LEU A 234 11.21 -11.71 23.76
C LEU A 234 10.31 -10.66 23.08
N VAL A 235 9.57 -11.10 22.06
CA VAL A 235 8.66 -10.23 21.28
C VAL A 235 7.33 -10.93 21.07
N VAL A 236 6.24 -10.19 21.30
CA VAL A 236 4.88 -10.57 20.90
C VAL A 236 4.42 -9.63 19.80
N ASP A 237 4.21 -10.15 18.60
CA ASP A 237 3.67 -9.41 17.47
C ASP A 237 2.15 -9.57 17.40
N VAL A 238 1.42 -8.55 17.85
CA VAL A 238 -0.05 -8.55 17.94
C VAL A 238 -0.66 -8.02 16.65
N GLY A 239 -1.45 -8.84 15.98
CA GLY A 239 -1.96 -8.56 14.62
C GLY A 239 -0.86 -8.66 13.57
N GLY A 240 0.13 -9.54 13.79
CA GLY A 240 1.33 -9.65 12.95
C GLY A 240 1.10 -10.30 11.57
N ASN A 241 -0.13 -10.72 11.26
CA ASN A 241 -0.49 -11.36 10.02
C ASN A 241 0.37 -12.61 9.73
N GLN A 242 1.21 -12.60 8.69
CA GLN A 242 2.12 -13.72 8.38
C GLN A 242 3.45 -13.68 9.15
N GLY A 243 3.63 -12.76 10.10
CA GLY A 243 4.83 -12.68 10.97
C GLY A 243 6.09 -12.17 10.28
N HIS A 244 5.96 -11.43 9.17
CA HIS A 244 7.11 -10.92 8.41
C HIS A 244 8.06 -10.05 9.25
N ASP A 245 7.52 -9.25 10.16
CA ASP A 245 8.33 -8.38 11.03
C ASP A 245 9.17 -9.22 12.01
N LEU A 246 8.60 -10.31 12.55
CA LEU A 246 9.32 -11.25 13.42
C LEU A 246 10.41 -12.02 12.65
N ILE A 247 10.14 -12.44 11.41
CA ILE A 247 11.13 -13.12 10.56
C ILE A 247 12.34 -12.19 10.34
N ARG A 248 12.10 -10.96 9.88
CA ARG A 248 13.18 -9.99 9.61
C ARG A 248 13.92 -9.61 10.89
N PHE A 249 13.22 -9.49 12.01
CA PHE A 249 13.84 -9.25 13.31
C PHE A 249 14.82 -10.35 13.68
N ARG A 250 14.42 -11.63 13.53
CA ARG A 250 15.32 -12.75 13.82
C ARG A 250 16.52 -12.80 12.86
N GLU A 251 16.30 -12.57 11.57
CA GLU A 251 17.39 -12.53 10.59
C GLU A 251 18.42 -11.44 10.92
N ARG A 252 17.95 -10.28 11.41
CA ARG A 252 18.81 -9.15 11.77
C ARG A 252 19.54 -9.33 13.10
N TYR A 253 18.90 -10.01 14.05
CA TYR A 253 19.40 -10.21 15.42
C TYR A 253 19.37 -11.70 15.80
N PRO A 254 20.18 -12.57 15.16
CA PRO A 254 20.15 -14.01 15.39
C PRO A 254 20.64 -14.42 16.79
N ASP A 255 21.46 -13.57 17.43
CA ASP A 255 22.08 -13.85 18.72
C ASP A 255 21.16 -13.53 19.92
N LEU A 256 20.06 -12.80 19.69
CA LEU A 256 19.09 -12.50 20.76
C LEU A 256 18.30 -13.75 21.11
N LYS A 257 18.32 -14.09 22.40
CA LYS A 257 17.64 -15.26 22.97
C LYS A 257 16.20 -14.92 23.35
N GLY A 258 15.35 -15.94 23.35
CA GLY A 258 13.94 -15.86 23.72
C GLY A 258 12.98 -16.16 22.56
N ARG A 259 11.73 -16.43 22.94
CA ARG A 259 10.65 -16.85 22.03
C ARG A 259 10.07 -15.64 21.30
N LEU A 260 9.77 -15.81 20.02
CA LEU A 260 9.02 -14.84 19.22
C LEU A 260 7.61 -15.38 19.02
N VAL A 261 6.60 -14.65 19.50
CA VAL A 261 5.20 -15.09 19.42
C VAL A 261 4.46 -14.23 18.42
N LEU A 262 3.84 -14.88 17.43
CA LEU A 262 2.93 -14.25 16.49
C LEU A 262 1.49 -14.42 16.98
N GLN A 263 0.80 -13.31 17.23
CA GLN A 263 -0.61 -13.28 17.64
C GLN A 263 -1.49 -12.74 16.51
N ASP A 264 -2.48 -13.52 16.08
CA ASP A 264 -3.50 -13.07 15.13
C ASP A 264 -4.79 -13.92 15.29
N LEU A 265 -5.84 -13.59 14.55
CA LEU A 265 -7.09 -14.34 14.56
C LEU A 265 -6.86 -15.81 14.17
N PRO A 266 -7.67 -16.76 14.70
CA PRO A 266 -7.47 -18.19 14.45
C PRO A 266 -7.34 -18.57 12.96
N ALA A 267 -8.14 -17.93 12.11
CA ALA A 267 -8.13 -18.18 10.66
C ALA A 267 -6.83 -17.71 9.97
N VAL A 268 -6.17 -16.66 10.49
CA VAL A 268 -4.91 -16.14 9.95
C VAL A 268 -3.75 -17.01 10.40
N VAL A 269 -3.72 -17.36 11.69
CA VAL A 269 -2.68 -18.19 12.29
C VAL A 269 -2.66 -19.60 11.68
N ALA A 270 -3.82 -20.17 11.35
CA ALA A 270 -3.91 -21.47 10.69
C ALA A 270 -3.23 -21.51 9.30
N GLY A 271 -3.08 -20.37 8.63
CA GLY A 271 -2.39 -20.25 7.35
C GLY A 271 -0.89 -19.97 7.46
N CYS A 272 -0.38 -19.69 8.66
CA CYS A 272 1.03 -19.39 8.87
C CYS A 272 1.85 -20.69 8.94
N CYS A 273 2.99 -20.71 8.24
CA CYS A 273 3.95 -21.80 8.41
C CYS A 273 4.56 -21.70 9.81
N SER A 274 4.27 -22.66 10.69
CA SER A 274 5.01 -22.81 11.94
C SER A 274 6.48 -23.03 11.59
N SER A 275 7.35 -22.14 12.04
CA SER A 275 8.80 -22.36 12.00
C SER A 275 9.27 -22.63 13.42
N GLU A 276 10.44 -23.27 13.58
CA GLU A 276 11.05 -23.46 14.91
C GLU A 276 11.35 -22.13 15.63
N ILE A 277 11.27 -21.00 14.89
CA ILE A 277 11.69 -19.67 15.33
C ILE A 277 10.51 -18.83 15.82
N ILE A 278 9.31 -19.02 15.27
CA ILE A 278 8.12 -18.21 15.54
C ILE A 278 7.00 -19.12 16.03
N GLU A 279 6.50 -18.82 17.22
CA GLU A 279 5.38 -19.51 17.86
C GLU A 279 4.05 -18.85 17.44
N PRO A 280 3.25 -19.49 16.57
CA PRO A 280 1.92 -19.01 16.24
C PRO A 280 0.95 -19.18 17.42
N MET A 281 0.21 -18.13 17.77
CA MET A 281 -0.83 -18.18 18.80
C MET A 281 -2.11 -17.46 18.36
N ALA A 282 -3.21 -18.20 18.31
CA ALA A 282 -4.52 -17.62 18.05
C ALA A 282 -4.92 -16.67 19.19
N TYR A 283 -5.19 -15.40 18.86
CA TYR A 283 -5.50 -14.36 19.84
C TYR A 283 -6.30 -13.22 19.20
N SER A 284 -7.30 -12.72 19.93
CA SER A 284 -7.97 -11.46 19.60
C SER A 284 -7.47 -10.38 20.54
N PHE A 285 -7.00 -9.26 20.00
CA PHE A 285 -6.56 -8.12 20.80
C PHE A 285 -7.69 -7.41 21.57
N LEU A 286 -8.95 -7.82 21.35
CA LEU A 286 -10.10 -7.38 22.13
C LEU A 286 -10.18 -8.11 23.49
N ASP A 287 -9.50 -9.25 23.61
CA ASP A 287 -9.41 -10.01 24.85
C ASP A 287 -8.20 -9.56 25.67
N PRO A 288 -8.16 -9.81 27.00
CA PRO A 288 -6.98 -9.56 27.81
C PRO A 288 -5.76 -10.35 27.32
N GLN A 289 -4.60 -9.68 27.23
CA GLN A 289 -3.35 -10.29 26.76
C GLN A 289 -2.95 -11.52 27.59
N PRO A 290 -2.91 -12.74 27.01
CA PRO A 290 -2.57 -13.97 27.72
C PRO A 290 -1.09 -14.07 28.10
N ILE A 291 -0.18 -13.46 27.33
CA ILE A 291 1.25 -13.49 27.62
C ILE A 291 1.59 -12.36 28.60
N LYS A 292 2.01 -12.75 29.80
CA LYS A 292 2.42 -11.83 30.86
C LYS A 292 3.93 -11.88 31.00
N GLY A 293 4.63 -10.75 30.85
CA GLY A 293 6.09 -10.71 30.94
C GLY A 293 6.70 -9.34 30.62
N LYS A 294 8.04 -9.24 30.71
CA LYS A 294 8.83 -8.03 30.42
C LYS A 294 9.16 -7.82 28.93
N GLY A 295 8.80 -8.75 28.05
CA GLY A 295 9.04 -8.66 26.61
C GLY A 295 8.31 -7.49 25.95
N ILE A 296 8.74 -7.12 24.74
CA ILE A 296 8.06 -6.06 23.98
C ILE A 296 6.80 -6.63 23.33
N THR A 297 5.68 -5.96 23.57
CA THR A 297 4.48 -6.13 22.74
C THR A 297 4.56 -5.11 21.62
N THR A 298 4.81 -5.56 20.40
CA THR A 298 4.71 -4.70 19.22
C THR A 298 3.29 -4.82 18.67
N PRO A 299 2.44 -3.79 18.79
CA PRO A 299 1.25 -3.76 17.96
C PRO A 299 1.73 -3.59 16.52
N CYS A 300 1.47 -4.59 15.68
CA CYS A 300 1.58 -4.37 14.25
C CYS A 300 0.63 -3.23 13.90
N THR A 301 1.06 -2.32 13.03
CA THR A 301 0.23 -1.20 12.56
C THR A 301 -0.84 -1.77 11.64
N VAL A 302 -1.88 -2.38 12.23
CA VAL A 302 -3.03 -2.96 11.52
C VAL A 302 -3.73 -1.85 10.71
N TRP A 303 -3.57 -0.59 11.11
CA TRP A 303 -4.20 0.58 10.50
C TRP A 303 -3.18 1.72 10.36
N GLY A 304 -2.60 1.83 9.16
CA GLY A 304 -1.67 2.88 8.76
C GLY A 304 -1.38 2.79 7.28
#